data_AF-A0A350X7H1-F1
#
_entry.id   AF-A0A350X7H1-F1
#
_cell.length_a   1.000
_cell.length_b   1.000
_cell.length_c   1.000
_cell.angle_alpha   90.00
_cell.angle_beta   90.00
_cell.angle_gamma   90.00
#
_symmetry.space_group_name_H-M   'P 1'
#
loop_
_entity.id
_entity.type
_entity.pdbx_description
1 polymer ?
#
loop_
_entity_poly.entity_id
_entity_poly.type
_entity_poly.pdbx_seq_one_letter_code
_entity_poly.pdbx_strand_id
1 'polypeptide(L)'
;MQRGITRKIKQEIVLWRVGILPGITVIGLVIIARLTGLLQSLEWSVMDNFLRLRPWEPVDERIAIVEINEADIQSVGVYPIPDREIALLLRKLQRYQPAVIGLDLFRDLPVEPGHTELVAAFKDIKNLIAVEKALPAKIAPPPELPSSQVGFSDVITDADGRLRRVLLGTPTPGGYKFALPLRLAETYLSTKGITLENGIRDRHAMRFGKIELPRFLPNWGGYVGTDAGGVQMLLNFRSGKARFRTLSFQDIKRGNFKQNWIRDRIVIIGITSPGVDIKNTSAIVNENPGSGLAYGVEIQAHTVSQIIGAVLDGRPLLQVWSDGWEYVWIFAWGILGIGFGRLTQSPLRNLLGVGITSAGLIGFSFLLLIWGWWVPVTPALLVFGLNGVVLTTFYQYDRVLRLRISDRQSIIDTTFDTIHNGPLQTLAKLLRNVRERDLPSNKLISELEQLDRELRAVYESMRRETLSQDESLYLNSDLKLDLQAPLHEILYQVYDRTLERDLPCFKTLKLKIRTFDQIDPKHLTVEQKRGLCRFLEEALCNIGKHAKGVTRLNVIWTLKDGWYLLQITDNGEGICSEAEGRGTQQCRNLARQLRGKFMRSPLAPKGTLCEITWRVRKFWFW
;
A
#
# COMPACT_ATOMS: atom_id res chain seq x y z
N MET A 1 21.36 -24.68 -22.40
CA MET A 1 20.18 -24.05 -21.76
C MET A 1 20.43 -23.65 -20.29
N GLN A 2 21.14 -24.44 -19.48
CA GLN A 2 21.37 -24.17 -18.04
C GLN A 2 22.18 -22.89 -17.71
N ARG A 3 23.19 -22.50 -18.53
CA ARG A 3 23.99 -21.27 -18.29
C ARG A 3 23.22 -19.95 -18.45
N GLY A 4 22.13 -19.93 -19.23
CA GLY A 4 21.28 -18.75 -19.39
C GLY A 4 20.32 -18.53 -18.22
N ILE A 5 19.87 -19.62 -17.60
CA ILE A 5 18.95 -19.59 -16.46
C ILE A 5 19.69 -19.14 -15.19
N THR A 6 20.89 -19.67 -14.93
CA THR A 6 21.70 -19.25 -13.78
C THR A 6 22.14 -17.78 -13.85
N ARG A 7 22.39 -17.25 -15.05
CA ARG A 7 22.68 -15.81 -15.25
C ARG A 7 21.45 -14.93 -15.02
N LYS A 8 20.27 -15.34 -15.50
CA LYS A 8 19.00 -14.65 -15.21
C LYS A 8 18.66 -14.66 -13.72
N ILE A 9 18.85 -15.79 -13.04
CA ILE A 9 18.61 -15.92 -11.60
C ILE A 9 19.60 -15.04 -10.80
N LYS A 10 20.90 -15.03 -11.15
CA LYS A 10 21.86 -14.14 -10.50
C LYS A 10 21.55 -12.66 -10.70
N GLN A 11 21.09 -12.27 -11.90
CA GLN A 11 20.66 -10.89 -12.18
C GLN A 11 19.39 -10.52 -11.41
N GLU A 12 18.42 -11.43 -11.33
CA GLU A 12 17.22 -11.27 -10.48
C GLU A 12 17.64 -11.09 -9.01
N ILE A 13 18.47 -11.96 -8.43
CA ILE A 13 18.90 -11.87 -7.03
C ILE A 13 19.58 -10.54 -6.71
N VAL A 14 20.44 -10.03 -7.60
CA VAL A 14 21.09 -8.72 -7.42
C VAL A 14 20.07 -7.58 -7.45
N LEU A 15 19.07 -7.67 -8.33
CA LEU A 15 17.96 -6.71 -8.41
C LEU A 15 17.04 -6.76 -7.19
N TRP A 16 16.77 -7.95 -6.64
CA TRP A 16 15.99 -8.11 -5.41
C TRP A 16 16.73 -7.57 -4.19
N ARG A 17 18.06 -7.71 -4.12
CA ARG A 17 18.86 -7.16 -3.02
C ARG A 17 18.77 -5.64 -2.88
N VAL A 18 18.60 -4.90 -3.98
CA VAL A 18 18.52 -3.42 -3.97
C VAL A 18 17.25 -2.91 -3.26
N GLY A 19 16.12 -3.63 -3.37
CA GLY A 19 14.86 -3.21 -2.74
C GLY A 19 14.50 -3.96 -1.45
N ILE A 20 15.01 -5.17 -1.24
CA ILE A 20 14.70 -5.96 -0.03
C ILE A 20 15.28 -5.29 1.22
N LEU A 21 16.53 -4.81 1.19
CA LEU A 21 17.17 -4.22 2.38
C LEU A 21 16.42 -2.98 2.88
N PRO A 22 16.15 -1.95 2.05
CA PRO A 22 15.33 -0.82 2.49
C PRO A 22 13.92 -1.22 2.90
N GLY A 23 13.31 -2.19 2.21
CA GLY A 23 11.97 -2.67 2.53
C GLY A 23 11.86 -3.36 3.90
N ILE A 24 12.86 -4.18 4.26
CA ILE A 24 12.96 -4.78 5.60
C ILE A 24 13.20 -3.70 6.66
N THR A 25 14.02 -2.68 6.36
CA THR A 25 14.21 -1.55 7.27
C THR A 25 12.89 -0.82 7.56
N VAL A 26 12.08 -0.55 6.53
CA VAL A 26 10.73 0.06 6.72
C VAL A 26 9.85 -0.81 7.59
N ILE A 27 9.81 -2.13 7.35
CA ILE A 27 9.05 -3.07 8.19
C ILE A 27 9.52 -2.97 9.65
N GLY A 28 10.84 -3.03 9.89
CA GLY A 28 11.42 -2.92 11.23
C GLY A 28 11.08 -1.60 11.92
N LEU A 29 11.16 -0.47 11.21
CA LEU A 29 10.80 0.85 11.74
C LEU A 29 9.32 0.94 12.13
N VAL A 30 8.41 0.41 11.32
CA VAL A 30 6.98 0.42 11.65
C VAL A 30 6.68 -0.53 12.82
N ILE A 31 7.33 -1.68 12.92
CA ILE A 31 7.21 -2.56 14.09
C ILE A 31 7.72 -1.85 15.35
N ILE A 32 8.86 -1.17 15.29
CA ILE A 32 9.37 -0.37 16.41
C ILE A 32 8.36 0.72 16.79
N ALA A 33 7.83 1.46 15.81
CA ALA A 33 6.82 2.49 16.06
C ALA A 33 5.54 1.92 16.68
N ARG A 34 5.14 0.70 16.31
CA ARG A 34 4.03 0.00 16.94
C ARG A 34 4.37 -0.38 18.38
N LEU A 35 5.53 -0.99 18.62
CA LEU A 35 5.96 -1.46 19.95
C LEU A 35 6.13 -0.32 20.96
N THR A 36 6.40 0.90 20.50
CA THR A 36 6.50 2.09 21.36
C THR A 36 5.17 2.83 21.54
N GLY A 37 4.08 2.36 20.92
CA GLY A 37 2.76 2.98 21.01
C GLY A 37 2.55 4.20 20.12
N LEU A 38 3.49 4.55 19.23
CA LEU A 38 3.35 5.72 18.33
C LEU A 38 2.16 5.61 17.38
N LEU A 39 1.73 4.38 17.07
CA LEU A 39 0.60 4.12 16.16
C LEU A 39 -0.74 3.90 16.89
N GLN A 40 -0.74 3.91 18.22
CA GLN A 40 -1.90 3.53 19.04
C GLN A 40 -3.11 4.43 18.81
N SER A 41 -2.90 5.75 18.75
CA SER A 41 -3.99 6.72 18.54
C SER A 41 -4.66 6.56 17.16
N LEU A 42 -3.88 6.21 16.14
CA LEU A 42 -4.39 5.95 14.80
C LEU A 42 -5.21 4.65 14.76
N GLU A 43 -4.72 3.58 15.40
CA GLU A 43 -5.47 2.32 15.53
C GLU A 43 -6.80 2.49 16.26
N TRP A 44 -6.80 3.25 17.36
CA TRP A 44 -8.03 3.57 18.08
C TRP A 44 -9.00 4.38 17.22
N SER A 45 -8.50 5.34 16.45
CA SER A 45 -9.33 6.11 15.51
C SER A 45 -9.94 5.22 14.43
N VAL A 46 -9.16 4.28 13.87
CA VAL A 46 -9.68 3.30 12.90
C VAL A 46 -10.77 2.44 13.54
N MET A 47 -10.54 1.91 14.75
CA MET A 47 -11.53 1.11 15.47
C MET A 47 -12.82 1.90 15.72
N ASP A 48 -12.73 3.13 16.22
CA ASP A 48 -13.89 3.98 16.51
C ASP A 48 -14.71 4.25 15.24
N ASN A 49 -14.04 4.57 14.12
CA ASN A 49 -14.69 4.78 12.83
C ASN A 49 -15.34 3.51 12.30
N PHE A 50 -14.67 2.36 12.43
CA PHE A 50 -15.25 1.08 12.04
C PHE A 50 -16.49 0.78 12.87
N LEU A 51 -16.44 0.94 14.20
CA LEU A 51 -17.58 0.70 15.07
C LEU A 51 -18.78 1.59 14.71
N ARG A 52 -18.52 2.84 14.30
CA ARG A 52 -19.52 3.83 13.86
C ARG A 52 -20.16 3.49 12.51
N LEU A 53 -19.39 2.95 11.57
CA LEU A 53 -19.82 2.66 10.20
C LEU A 53 -20.56 1.33 10.06
N ARG A 54 -20.62 0.52 11.12
CA ARG A 54 -21.28 -0.79 11.07
C ARG A 54 -22.77 -0.69 10.71
N PRO A 55 -23.30 -1.72 10.04
CA PRO A 55 -24.74 -1.85 9.81
C PRO A 55 -25.53 -1.72 11.11
N TRP A 56 -26.73 -1.16 11.02
CA TRP A 56 -27.62 -1.03 12.16
C TRP A 56 -28.04 -2.39 12.67
N GLU A 57 -28.04 -2.53 14.00
CA GLU A 57 -28.55 -3.70 14.67
C GLU A 57 -29.99 -3.43 15.13
N PRO A 58 -30.85 -4.47 15.26
CA PRO A 58 -32.17 -4.31 15.83
C PRO A 58 -32.07 -3.83 17.29
N VAL A 59 -33.12 -3.15 17.76
CA VAL A 59 -33.29 -2.76 19.17
C VAL A 59 -33.22 -4.00 20.05
N ASP A 60 -32.46 -3.95 21.14
CA ASP A 60 -32.43 -5.05 22.11
C ASP A 60 -33.66 -4.98 23.01
N GLU A 61 -34.69 -5.72 22.63
CA GLU A 61 -35.99 -5.77 23.30
C GLU A 61 -35.93 -6.38 24.72
N ARG A 62 -34.80 -6.96 25.11
CA ARG A 62 -34.61 -7.54 26.45
C ARG A 62 -34.28 -6.47 27.49
N ILE A 63 -33.88 -5.27 27.06
CA ILE A 63 -33.39 -4.20 27.93
C ILE A 63 -34.27 -2.95 27.75
N ALA A 64 -34.73 -2.41 28.87
CA ALA A 64 -35.41 -1.13 28.95
C ALA A 64 -34.62 -0.18 29.87
N ILE A 65 -34.35 1.02 29.39
CA ILE A 65 -33.79 2.12 30.16
C ILE A 65 -34.95 2.94 30.71
N VAL A 66 -35.01 3.12 32.02
CA VAL A 66 -35.87 4.10 32.67
C VAL A 66 -35.01 5.31 32.94
N GLU A 67 -35.17 6.33 32.12
CA GLU A 67 -34.36 7.53 32.22
C GLU A 67 -34.92 8.52 33.23
N ILE A 68 -34.02 9.20 33.94
CA ILE A 68 -34.30 10.41 34.71
C ILE A 68 -33.64 11.55 33.93
N ASN A 69 -34.40 12.17 33.05
CA ASN A 69 -33.92 13.25 32.19
C ASN A 69 -34.09 14.63 32.88
N GLU A 70 -33.62 15.69 32.22
CA GLU A 70 -33.70 17.06 32.76
C GLU A 70 -35.15 17.52 33.02
N ALA A 71 -36.09 17.13 32.17
CA ALA A 71 -37.51 17.46 32.35
C ALA A 71 -38.10 16.73 33.57
N ASP A 72 -37.67 15.49 33.82
CA ASP A 72 -38.05 14.74 35.01
C ASP A 72 -37.51 15.41 36.28
N ILE A 73 -36.24 15.83 36.28
CA ILE A 73 -35.60 16.55 37.40
C ILE A 73 -36.33 17.86 37.68
N GLN A 74 -36.61 18.66 36.64
CA GLN A 74 -37.34 19.92 36.77
C GLN A 74 -38.79 19.71 37.24
N SER A 75 -39.44 18.62 36.81
CA SER A 75 -40.81 18.30 37.24
C SER A 75 -40.92 17.93 38.72
N VAL A 76 -39.86 17.33 39.29
CA VAL A 76 -39.76 17.02 40.71
C VAL A 76 -39.36 18.26 41.51
N GLY A 77 -38.57 19.16 40.91
CA GLY A 77 -38.18 20.45 41.48
C GLY A 77 -36.98 20.40 42.43
N VAL A 78 -36.42 19.21 42.69
CA VAL A 78 -35.24 19.01 43.55
C VAL A 78 -34.33 17.95 42.92
N TYR A 79 -33.02 18.21 42.99
CA TYR A 79 -31.96 17.26 42.62
C TYR A 79 -30.95 17.12 43.77
N PRO A 80 -30.50 15.91 44.15
CA PRO A 80 -30.91 14.59 43.61
C PRO A 80 -32.40 14.27 43.82
N ILE A 81 -32.96 13.39 42.97
CA ILE A 81 -34.37 12.95 43.12
C ILE A 81 -34.58 12.35 44.52
N PRO A 82 -35.63 12.73 45.27
CA PRO A 82 -35.85 12.21 46.62
C PRO A 82 -36.04 10.68 46.70
N ASP A 83 -35.68 10.10 47.84
CA ASP A 83 -35.75 8.65 48.09
C ASP A 83 -37.18 8.10 48.01
N ARG A 84 -38.18 8.87 48.47
CA ARG A 84 -39.61 8.54 48.30
C ARG A 84 -39.96 8.27 46.84
N GLU A 85 -39.44 9.09 45.93
CA GLU A 85 -39.76 9.00 44.51
C GLU A 85 -39.12 7.78 43.86
N ILE A 86 -37.89 7.46 44.24
CA ILE A 86 -37.21 6.23 43.81
C ILE A 86 -37.90 4.99 44.39
N ALA A 87 -38.33 5.03 45.66
CA ALA A 87 -39.05 3.92 46.28
C ALA A 87 -40.38 3.63 45.55
N LEU A 88 -41.14 4.67 45.19
CA LEU A 88 -42.37 4.55 44.42
C LEU A 88 -42.11 4.00 43.01
N LEU A 89 -41.06 4.48 42.35
CA LEU A 89 -40.63 3.98 41.04
C LEU A 89 -40.33 2.48 41.09
N LEU A 90 -39.47 2.06 42.02
CA LEU A 90 -39.06 0.66 42.19
C LEU A 90 -40.26 -0.24 42.47
N ARG A 91 -41.14 0.15 43.41
CA ARG A 91 -42.36 -0.60 43.73
C ARG A 91 -43.30 -0.68 42.52
N LYS A 92 -43.41 0.39 41.72
CA LYS A 92 -44.25 0.40 40.53
C LYS A 92 -43.70 -0.51 39.43
N LEU A 93 -42.40 -0.46 39.15
CA LEU A 93 -41.73 -1.34 38.21
C LEU A 93 -41.89 -2.80 38.61
N GLN A 94 -41.71 -3.12 39.90
CA GLN A 94 -41.78 -4.48 40.41
C GLN A 94 -43.15 -5.14 40.23
N ARG A 95 -44.26 -4.37 40.21
CA ARG A 95 -45.60 -4.89 39.91
C ARG A 95 -45.71 -5.52 38.51
N TYR A 96 -44.84 -5.12 37.59
CA TYR A 96 -44.80 -5.65 36.23
C TYR A 96 -43.86 -6.83 36.06
N GLN A 97 -43.21 -7.30 37.15
CA GLN A 97 -42.35 -8.48 37.18
C GLN A 97 -41.20 -8.41 36.15
N PRO A 98 -40.31 -7.41 36.24
CA PRO A 98 -39.07 -7.42 35.47
C PRO A 98 -38.19 -8.60 35.89
N ALA A 99 -37.34 -9.06 34.98
CA ALA A 99 -36.39 -10.13 35.31
C ALA A 99 -35.34 -9.63 36.31
N VAL A 100 -34.85 -8.40 36.13
CA VAL A 100 -33.92 -7.74 37.04
C VAL A 100 -34.04 -6.22 36.89
N ILE A 101 -33.86 -5.48 37.98
CA ILE A 101 -33.83 -4.02 38.02
C ILE A 101 -32.41 -3.58 38.39
N GLY A 102 -31.78 -2.76 37.55
CA GLY A 102 -30.53 -2.06 37.86
C GLY A 102 -30.81 -0.63 38.28
N LEU A 103 -30.25 -0.20 39.40
CA LEU A 103 -30.34 1.18 39.90
C LEU A 103 -28.97 1.84 39.79
N ASP A 104 -28.73 2.54 38.68
CA ASP A 104 -27.51 3.31 38.41
C ASP A 104 -27.62 4.72 39.02
N LEU A 105 -27.87 4.77 40.32
CA LEU A 105 -27.96 5.98 41.14
C LEU A 105 -27.23 5.74 42.46
N PHE A 106 -26.32 6.63 42.84
CA PHE A 106 -25.69 6.57 44.15
C PHE A 106 -26.70 6.95 45.25
N ARG A 107 -26.79 6.06 46.24
CA ARG A 107 -27.70 6.14 47.41
C ARG A 107 -26.99 5.68 48.69
N ASP A 108 -25.73 6.07 48.85
CA ASP A 108 -24.95 5.87 50.07
C ASP A 108 -25.43 6.74 51.23
N LEU A 109 -25.93 7.93 50.92
CA LEU A 109 -26.49 8.88 51.87
C LEU A 109 -28.01 9.04 51.70
N PRO A 110 -28.77 9.29 52.78
CA PRO A 110 -30.20 9.58 52.71
C PRO A 110 -30.50 10.81 51.86
N VAL A 111 -31.50 10.71 50.96
CA VAL A 111 -32.03 11.83 50.19
C VAL A 111 -33.50 12.03 50.56
N GLU A 112 -33.75 12.87 51.57
CA GLU A 112 -35.10 13.11 52.07
C GLU A 112 -35.99 13.89 51.07
N PRO A 113 -37.32 13.72 51.12
CA PRO A 113 -38.06 12.81 52.00
C PRO A 113 -38.07 11.34 51.54
N GLY A 114 -38.17 10.42 52.50
CA GLY A 114 -38.62 9.04 52.30
C GLY A 114 -37.54 7.98 52.25
N HIS A 115 -36.42 8.21 52.95
CA HIS A 115 -35.31 7.27 53.02
C HIS A 115 -35.76 5.91 53.57
N THR A 116 -36.62 5.89 54.58
CA THR A 116 -37.16 4.67 55.17
C THR A 116 -37.94 3.81 54.17
N GLU A 117 -38.73 4.44 53.30
CA GLU A 117 -39.51 3.77 52.25
C GLU A 117 -38.60 3.15 51.18
N LEU A 118 -37.48 3.82 50.86
CA LEU A 118 -36.48 3.30 49.92
C LEU A 118 -35.72 2.11 50.49
N VAL A 119 -35.25 2.21 51.75
CA VAL A 119 -34.60 1.10 52.44
C VAL A 119 -35.54 -0.10 52.55
N ALA A 120 -36.83 0.11 52.83
CA ALA A 120 -37.82 -0.97 52.78
C ALA A 120 -37.94 -1.59 51.38
N ALA A 121 -37.96 -0.78 50.32
CA ALA A 121 -37.97 -1.30 48.95
C ALA A 121 -36.71 -2.12 48.61
N PHE A 122 -35.53 -1.73 49.10
CA PHE A 122 -34.29 -2.49 48.94
C PHE A 122 -34.37 -3.88 49.59
N LYS A 123 -34.98 -3.98 50.78
CA LYS A 123 -35.19 -5.28 51.45
C LYS A 123 -36.20 -6.16 50.72
N ASP A 124 -37.28 -5.56 50.22
CA ASP A 124 -38.41 -6.28 49.60
C ASP A 124 -38.07 -6.81 48.19
N ILE A 125 -37.33 -6.04 47.38
CA ILE A 125 -37.10 -6.32 45.96
C ILE A 125 -35.82 -7.15 45.77
N LYS A 126 -35.98 -8.46 45.62
CA LYS A 126 -34.86 -9.43 45.53
C LYS A 126 -34.10 -9.44 44.20
N ASN A 127 -34.70 -8.92 43.15
CA ASN A 127 -34.11 -8.81 41.81
C ASN A 127 -33.61 -7.39 41.52
N LEU A 128 -33.36 -6.58 42.55
CA LEU A 128 -32.74 -5.26 42.43
C LEU A 128 -31.22 -5.38 42.54
N ILE A 129 -30.48 -4.62 41.74
CA ILE A 129 -29.03 -4.47 41.85
C ILE A 129 -28.73 -2.97 41.85
N ALA A 130 -28.10 -2.48 42.92
CA ALA A 130 -27.75 -1.07 43.06
C ALA A 130 -26.25 -0.83 42.92
N VAL A 131 -25.89 0.42 42.66
CA VAL A 131 -24.51 0.80 42.43
C VAL A 131 -23.74 1.19 43.68
N GLU A 132 -22.46 0.88 43.63
CA GLU A 132 -21.43 1.48 44.46
C GLU A 132 -20.31 2.02 43.56
N LYS A 133 -19.35 2.74 44.14
CA LYS A 133 -18.11 3.12 43.44
C LYS A 133 -16.94 2.47 44.13
N ALA A 134 -16.21 1.62 43.42
CA ALA A 134 -15.11 0.85 44.00
C ALA A 134 -13.75 1.56 43.83
N LEU A 135 -13.55 2.36 42.77
CA LEU A 135 -12.24 2.94 42.41
C LEU A 135 -12.31 4.35 41.78
N PRO A 136 -11.30 5.23 42.00
CA PRO A 136 -10.50 5.38 43.22
C PRO A 136 -11.28 6.08 44.35
N ALA A 137 -12.26 6.95 44.02
CA ALA A 137 -13.14 7.60 44.98
C ALA A 137 -14.27 6.64 45.38
N LYS A 138 -14.18 6.05 46.58
CA LYS A 138 -15.13 5.04 47.03
C LYS A 138 -16.45 5.66 47.45
N ILE A 139 -17.55 5.14 46.92
CA ILE A 139 -18.91 5.46 47.34
C ILE A 139 -19.52 4.15 47.81
N ALA A 140 -20.05 4.13 49.03
CA ALA A 140 -20.64 2.92 49.61
C ALA A 140 -21.89 2.48 48.82
N PRO A 141 -22.25 1.19 48.84
CA PRO A 141 -23.54 0.77 48.32
C PRO A 141 -24.67 1.31 49.21
N PRO A 142 -25.92 1.33 48.70
CA PRO A 142 -27.07 1.65 49.53
C PRO A 142 -27.19 0.70 50.72
N PRO A 143 -27.67 1.18 51.88
CA PRO A 143 -27.70 0.38 53.09
C PRO A 143 -28.62 -0.83 52.94
N GLU A 144 -28.27 -1.90 53.67
CA GLU A 144 -29.05 -3.15 53.79
C GLU A 144 -29.20 -4.02 52.53
N LEU A 145 -28.48 -3.70 51.44
CA LEU A 145 -28.37 -4.60 50.28
C LEU A 145 -27.30 -5.68 50.50
N PRO A 146 -27.59 -6.96 50.18
CA PRO A 146 -26.58 -8.01 50.19
C PRO A 146 -25.56 -7.78 49.04
N SER A 147 -24.35 -8.32 49.20
CA SER A 147 -23.26 -8.16 48.21
C SER A 147 -23.56 -8.75 46.82
N SER A 148 -24.53 -9.66 46.71
CA SER A 148 -25.05 -10.17 45.43
C SER A 148 -25.93 -9.17 44.68
N GLN A 149 -26.53 -8.19 45.39
CA GLN A 149 -27.37 -7.13 44.84
C GLN A 149 -26.62 -5.79 44.71
N VAL A 150 -25.29 -5.84 44.73
CA VAL A 150 -24.41 -4.68 44.57
C VAL A 150 -23.46 -4.93 43.41
N GLY A 151 -23.34 -3.94 42.54
CA GLY A 151 -22.32 -3.92 41.50
C GLY A 151 -21.76 -2.52 41.29
N PHE A 152 -20.47 -2.39 41.01
CA PHE A 152 -19.87 -1.06 40.88
C PHE A 152 -20.19 -0.40 39.52
N SER A 153 -20.18 0.93 39.49
CA SER A 153 -20.34 1.75 38.27
C SER A 153 -19.05 2.45 37.81
N ASP A 154 -17.89 1.93 38.22
CA ASP A 154 -16.58 2.45 37.79
C ASP A 154 -16.36 2.40 36.28
N VAL A 155 -15.75 3.46 35.78
CA VAL A 155 -15.45 3.65 34.35
C VAL A 155 -13.95 3.85 34.19
N ILE A 156 -13.36 3.13 33.25
CA ILE A 156 -11.95 3.27 32.85
C ILE A 156 -11.91 3.88 31.46
N THR A 157 -11.38 5.10 31.35
CA THR A 157 -11.15 5.76 30.06
C THR A 157 -9.73 5.47 29.56
N ASP A 158 -9.58 5.46 28.24
CA ASP A 158 -8.26 5.38 27.62
C ASP A 158 -7.50 6.71 27.75
N ALA A 159 -6.22 6.71 27.36
CA ALA A 159 -5.34 7.87 27.49
C ALA A 159 -5.80 9.11 26.70
N ASP A 160 -6.66 8.93 25.69
CA ASP A 160 -7.29 10.03 24.95
C ASP A 160 -8.64 10.49 25.53
N GLY A 161 -9.00 10.00 26.73
CA GLY A 161 -10.22 10.34 27.44
C GLY A 161 -11.48 9.63 26.94
N ARG A 162 -11.36 8.72 25.96
CA ARG A 162 -12.51 8.00 25.38
C ARG A 162 -12.72 6.64 26.04
N LEU A 163 -13.98 6.24 26.09
CA LEU A 163 -14.41 4.97 26.64
C LEU A 163 -14.55 3.92 25.54
N ARG A 164 -13.66 2.92 25.56
CA ARG A 164 -13.69 1.78 24.64
C ARG A 164 -13.71 0.43 25.35
N ARG A 165 -13.56 0.46 26.67
CA ARG A 165 -13.41 -0.72 27.52
C ARG A 165 -14.38 -0.62 28.70
N VAL A 166 -14.70 -1.77 29.27
CA VAL A 166 -15.49 -1.86 30.50
C VAL A 166 -14.78 -2.75 31.48
N LEU A 167 -14.76 -2.34 32.75
CA LEU A 167 -14.29 -3.14 33.87
C LEU A 167 -15.45 -4.02 34.32
N LEU A 168 -15.26 -5.34 34.33
CA LEU A 168 -16.26 -6.34 34.72
C LEU A 168 -16.09 -6.77 36.18
N GLY A 169 -14.85 -6.83 36.66
CA GLY A 169 -14.54 -7.20 38.03
C GLY A 169 -13.17 -6.71 38.45
N THR A 170 -12.99 -6.45 39.75
CA THR A 170 -11.73 -5.93 40.27
C THR A 170 -11.51 -6.36 41.72
N PRO A 171 -10.28 -6.71 42.13
CA PRO A 171 -9.97 -6.91 43.53
C PRO A 171 -9.99 -5.58 44.28
N THR A 172 -10.62 -5.56 45.44
CA THR A 172 -10.60 -4.41 46.35
C THR A 172 -10.19 -4.86 47.76
N PRO A 173 -9.84 -3.93 48.67
CA PRO A 173 -9.57 -4.30 50.07
C PRO A 173 -10.74 -5.03 50.76
N GLY A 174 -11.98 -4.81 50.29
CA GLY A 174 -13.18 -5.48 50.80
C GLY A 174 -13.55 -6.77 50.05
N GLY A 175 -12.62 -7.34 49.27
CA GLY A 175 -12.84 -8.52 48.45
C GLY A 175 -13.03 -8.22 46.96
N TYR A 176 -13.32 -9.26 46.20
CA TYR A 176 -13.53 -9.15 44.76
C TYR A 176 -14.92 -8.59 44.47
N LYS A 177 -14.98 -7.53 43.68
CA LYS A 177 -16.22 -6.83 43.33
C LYS A 177 -16.50 -6.96 41.84
N PHE A 178 -17.77 -6.92 41.49
CA PHE A 178 -18.25 -7.05 40.11
C PHE A 178 -18.97 -5.78 39.67
N ALA A 179 -18.91 -5.49 38.38
CA ALA A 179 -19.58 -4.32 37.80
C ALA A 179 -21.10 -4.53 37.77
N LEU A 180 -21.87 -3.45 37.92
CA LEU A 180 -23.31 -3.45 37.73
C LEU A 180 -23.77 -4.23 36.48
N PRO A 181 -23.24 -3.97 35.27
CA PRO A 181 -23.75 -4.62 34.06
C PRO A 181 -23.46 -6.12 34.03
N LEU A 182 -22.36 -6.57 34.66
CA LEU A 182 -22.09 -7.99 34.81
C LEU A 182 -23.11 -8.64 35.75
N ARG A 183 -23.41 -8.00 36.89
CA ARG A 183 -24.41 -8.48 37.86
C ARG A 183 -25.81 -8.57 37.26
N LEU A 184 -26.18 -7.59 36.43
CA LEU A 184 -27.45 -7.58 35.71
C LEU A 184 -27.53 -8.72 34.70
N ALA A 185 -26.47 -8.93 33.92
CA ALA A 185 -26.39 -10.05 32.97
C ALA A 185 -26.40 -11.40 33.69
N GLU A 186 -25.64 -11.55 34.78
CA GLU A 186 -25.60 -12.75 35.64
C GLU A 186 -26.99 -13.10 36.16
N THR A 187 -27.68 -12.14 36.78
CA THR A 187 -29.04 -12.36 37.33
C THR A 187 -30.03 -12.74 36.23
N TYR A 188 -30.00 -12.04 35.09
CA TYR A 188 -30.89 -12.34 33.97
C TYR A 188 -30.62 -13.74 33.38
N LEU A 189 -29.37 -14.08 33.12
CA LEU A 189 -28.97 -15.36 32.54
C LEU A 189 -29.20 -16.53 33.50
N SER A 190 -29.12 -16.29 34.81
CA SER A 190 -29.49 -17.30 35.82
C SER A 190 -30.96 -17.72 35.72
N THR A 191 -31.87 -16.82 35.32
CA THR A 191 -33.28 -17.17 35.04
C THR A 191 -33.43 -18.12 33.83
N LYS A 192 -32.38 -18.23 33.01
CA LYS A 192 -32.27 -19.15 31.87
C LYS A 192 -31.42 -20.39 32.19
N GLY A 193 -31.02 -20.58 33.44
CA GLY A 193 -30.17 -21.71 33.87
C GLY A 193 -28.70 -21.58 33.45
N ILE A 194 -28.22 -20.36 33.16
CA ILE A 194 -26.83 -20.10 32.77
C ILE A 194 -26.14 -19.33 33.89
N THR A 195 -25.11 -19.94 34.49
CA THR A 195 -24.33 -19.38 35.60
C THR A 195 -23.04 -18.70 35.13
N LEU A 196 -22.57 -17.75 35.93
CA LEU A 196 -21.25 -17.14 35.78
C LEU A 196 -20.19 -18.09 36.34
N GLU A 197 -19.19 -18.40 35.53
CA GLU A 197 -18.06 -19.26 35.88
C GLU A 197 -16.75 -18.62 35.41
N ASN A 198 -15.62 -19.15 35.89
CA ASN A 198 -14.33 -18.76 35.36
C ASN A 198 -14.14 -19.29 33.93
N GLY A 199 -13.31 -18.58 33.16
CA GLY A 199 -12.91 -18.99 31.82
C GLY A 199 -12.18 -20.34 31.82
N ILE A 200 -12.31 -21.05 30.71
CA ILE A 200 -11.67 -22.35 30.49
C ILE A 200 -10.30 -22.11 29.84
N ARG A 201 -10.23 -21.22 28.84
CA ARG A 201 -8.99 -20.89 28.13
C ARG A 201 -8.14 -19.93 28.95
N ASP A 202 -8.78 -18.94 29.54
CA ASP A 202 -8.18 -18.02 30.49
C ASP A 202 -8.89 -18.11 31.85
N ARG A 203 -8.20 -18.65 32.86
CA ARG A 203 -8.77 -18.84 34.21
C ARG A 203 -9.16 -17.53 34.90
N HIS A 204 -8.63 -16.39 34.45
CA HIS A 204 -8.96 -15.07 34.96
C HIS A 204 -10.07 -14.38 34.16
N ALA A 205 -10.47 -14.95 33.01
CA ALA A 205 -11.62 -14.48 32.27
C ALA A 205 -12.93 -14.97 32.92
N MET A 206 -14.03 -14.37 32.45
CA MET A 206 -15.39 -14.70 32.89
C MET A 206 -16.12 -15.45 31.79
N ARG A 207 -16.96 -16.41 32.14
CA ARG A 207 -17.68 -17.25 31.18
C ARG A 207 -19.13 -17.45 31.61
N PHE A 208 -20.03 -17.43 30.62
CA PHE A 208 -21.44 -17.81 30.77
C PHE A 208 -21.74 -19.00 29.86
N GLY A 209 -22.03 -20.15 30.46
CA GLY A 209 -22.25 -21.39 29.70
C GLY A 209 -21.05 -21.70 28.80
N LYS A 210 -21.22 -21.68 27.47
CA LYS A 210 -20.13 -21.96 26.52
C LYS A 210 -19.34 -20.73 26.09
N ILE A 211 -19.79 -19.52 26.44
CA ILE A 211 -19.23 -18.27 25.94
C ILE A 211 -18.31 -17.64 26.97
N GLU A 212 -17.02 -17.60 26.65
CA GLU A 212 -15.98 -16.94 27.43
C GLU A 212 -15.81 -15.50 26.97
N LEU A 213 -15.89 -14.54 27.88
CA LEU A 213 -15.74 -13.11 27.60
C LEU A 213 -14.25 -12.80 27.39
N PRO A 214 -13.84 -12.19 26.26
CA PRO A 214 -12.45 -11.85 26.01
C PRO A 214 -11.91 -10.88 27.06
N ARG A 215 -10.87 -11.31 27.79
CA ARG A 215 -10.19 -10.45 28.75
C ARG A 215 -9.19 -9.56 28.03
N PHE A 216 -9.29 -8.27 28.27
CA PHE A 216 -8.34 -7.27 27.79
C PHE A 216 -6.96 -7.45 28.45
N LEU A 217 -5.90 -7.32 27.65
CA LEU A 217 -4.50 -7.41 28.08
C LEU A 217 -3.74 -6.11 27.77
N PRO A 218 -2.57 -5.87 28.38
CA PRO A 218 -1.84 -4.61 28.18
C PRO A 218 -1.47 -4.26 26.73
N ASN A 219 -1.22 -5.27 25.89
CA ASN A 219 -0.86 -5.11 24.48
C ASN A 219 -1.97 -5.59 23.52
N TRP A 220 -3.24 -5.48 23.93
CA TRP A 220 -4.36 -6.06 23.20
C TRP A 220 -4.67 -5.28 21.91
N GLY A 221 -4.38 -5.83 20.74
CA GLY A 221 -4.63 -5.18 19.45
C GLY A 221 -3.79 -3.91 19.27
N GLY A 222 -4.44 -2.75 19.13
CA GLY A 222 -3.76 -1.46 18.98
C GLY A 222 -3.16 -0.88 20.28
N TYR A 223 -3.44 -1.48 21.44
CA TYR A 223 -2.96 -1.00 22.74
C TYR A 223 -1.52 -1.46 23.01
N VAL A 224 -0.76 -0.63 23.74
CA VAL A 224 0.62 -0.90 24.16
C VAL A 224 0.80 -0.50 25.62
N GLY A 225 1.22 -1.46 26.45
CA GLY A 225 1.53 -1.22 27.87
C GLY A 225 0.38 -0.59 28.67
N THR A 226 -0.87 -0.79 28.26
CA THR A 226 -2.03 -0.16 28.92
C THR A 226 -2.39 -0.90 30.20
N ASP A 227 -2.83 -0.17 31.23
CA ASP A 227 -3.31 -0.78 32.47
C ASP A 227 -4.52 -1.70 32.19
N ALA A 228 -4.32 -2.98 32.48
CA ALA A 228 -5.28 -4.06 32.35
C ALA A 228 -5.66 -4.64 33.73
N GLY A 229 -5.58 -3.82 34.78
CA GLY A 229 -5.99 -4.17 36.14
C GLY A 229 -7.46 -4.62 36.23
N GLY A 230 -7.72 -5.61 37.07
CA GLY A 230 -9.01 -6.29 37.12
C GLY A 230 -9.30 -7.10 35.86
N VAL A 231 -10.57 -7.41 35.62
CA VAL A 231 -11.05 -8.08 34.42
C VAL A 231 -11.77 -7.05 33.59
N GLN A 232 -11.20 -6.70 32.44
CA GLN A 232 -11.75 -5.73 31.51
C GLN A 232 -12.07 -6.41 30.17
N MET A 233 -12.97 -5.83 29.39
CA MET A 233 -13.22 -6.24 28.00
C MET A 233 -13.43 -5.03 27.09
N LEU A 234 -13.19 -5.18 25.78
CA LEU A 234 -13.56 -4.16 24.80
C LEU A 234 -15.08 -4.07 24.65
N LEU A 235 -15.57 -2.84 24.52
CA LEU A 235 -16.97 -2.54 24.28
C LEU A 235 -17.30 -2.65 22.80
N ASN A 236 -18.13 -3.63 22.49
CA ASN A 236 -18.79 -3.79 21.21
C ASN A 236 -20.16 -3.09 21.24
N PHE A 237 -20.16 -1.76 21.15
CA PHE A 237 -21.39 -0.95 21.15
C PHE A 237 -22.41 -1.46 20.14
N ARG A 238 -23.70 -1.40 20.47
CA ARG A 238 -24.78 -1.75 19.54
C ARG A 238 -24.91 -0.63 18.49
N SER A 239 -24.91 -0.96 17.21
CA SER A 239 -25.09 0.05 16.13
C SER A 239 -26.57 0.35 15.89
N GLY A 240 -26.90 1.58 15.49
CA GLY A 240 -28.27 2.03 15.20
C GLY A 240 -28.63 3.36 15.85
N LYS A 241 -29.75 3.97 15.44
CA LYS A 241 -30.30 5.19 16.04
C LYS A 241 -31.01 4.91 17.37
N ALA A 242 -31.92 3.94 17.36
CA ALA A 242 -32.58 3.41 18.56
C ALA A 242 -31.98 2.03 18.88
N ARG A 243 -31.46 1.86 20.09
CA ARG A 243 -30.72 0.64 20.49
C ARG A 243 -31.39 -0.09 21.63
N PHE A 244 -32.00 0.68 22.52
CA PHE A 244 -32.72 0.23 23.70
C PHE A 244 -34.06 0.92 23.75
N ARG A 245 -35.02 0.30 24.44
CA ARG A 245 -36.28 0.96 24.79
C ARG A 245 -35.98 1.98 25.89
N THR A 246 -36.33 3.24 25.70
CA THR A 246 -36.17 4.28 26.74
C THR A 246 -37.55 4.76 27.18
N LEU A 247 -37.77 4.83 28.49
CA LEU A 247 -39.00 5.30 29.13
C LEU A 247 -38.62 6.39 30.13
N SER A 248 -39.29 7.55 30.08
CA SER A 248 -39.01 8.58 31.08
C SER A 248 -39.51 8.18 32.46
N PHE A 249 -38.93 8.76 33.50
CA PHE A 249 -39.40 8.61 34.87
C PHE A 249 -40.89 9.00 34.98
N GLN A 250 -41.29 10.06 34.28
CA GLN A 250 -42.70 10.47 34.19
C GLN A 250 -43.59 9.46 33.45
N ASP A 251 -43.12 8.80 32.39
CA ASP A 251 -43.89 7.75 31.72
C ASP A 251 -44.18 6.59 32.66
N ILE A 252 -43.18 6.19 33.46
CA ILE A 252 -43.39 5.16 34.47
C ILE A 252 -44.39 5.66 35.52
N LYS A 253 -44.25 6.88 36.04
CA LYS A 253 -45.20 7.47 37.01
C LYS A 253 -46.63 7.53 36.50
N ARG A 254 -46.84 7.90 35.23
CA ARG A 254 -48.17 8.02 34.62
C ARG A 254 -48.73 6.69 34.12
N GLY A 255 -47.88 5.66 33.98
CA GLY A 255 -48.29 4.38 33.38
C GLY A 255 -48.39 4.45 31.85
N ASN A 256 -47.67 5.38 31.22
CA ASN A 256 -47.67 5.59 29.77
C ASN A 256 -46.66 4.66 29.07
N PHE A 257 -46.86 3.34 29.20
CA PHE A 257 -45.99 2.35 28.57
C PHE A 257 -46.72 1.02 28.40
N LYS A 258 -46.19 0.14 27.54
CA LYS A 258 -46.73 -1.21 27.38
C LYS A 258 -46.11 -2.15 28.41
N GLN A 259 -46.93 -2.96 29.08
CA GLN A 259 -46.47 -3.90 30.13
C GLN A 259 -45.36 -4.86 29.66
N ASN A 260 -45.40 -5.29 28.40
CA ASN A 260 -44.39 -6.17 27.81
C ASN A 260 -43.02 -5.51 27.64
N TRP A 261 -42.90 -4.19 27.81
CA TRP A 261 -41.61 -3.49 27.84
C TRP A 261 -40.87 -3.65 29.16
N ILE A 262 -41.56 -4.12 30.22
CA ILE A 262 -40.99 -4.27 31.57
C ILE A 262 -40.98 -5.74 32.00
N ARG A 263 -42.07 -6.47 31.72
CA ARG A 263 -42.23 -7.88 32.11
C ARG A 263 -41.13 -8.76 31.52
N ASP A 264 -40.45 -9.52 32.37
CA ASP A 264 -39.33 -10.40 32.01
C ASP A 264 -38.16 -9.68 31.30
N ARG A 265 -38.03 -8.35 31.51
CA ARG A 265 -36.96 -7.53 30.94
C ARG A 265 -35.95 -7.12 32.00
N ILE A 266 -34.75 -6.77 31.52
CA ILE A 266 -33.73 -6.07 32.29
C ILE A 266 -34.12 -4.59 32.26
N VAL A 267 -34.42 -4.01 33.42
CA VAL A 267 -34.77 -2.60 33.53
C VAL A 267 -33.63 -1.86 34.20
N ILE A 268 -33.04 -0.87 33.54
CA ILE A 268 -31.93 -0.09 34.09
C ILE A 268 -32.39 1.35 34.30
N ILE A 269 -32.37 1.80 35.54
CA ILE A 269 -32.77 3.15 35.96
C ILE A 269 -31.50 3.99 36.08
N GLY A 270 -31.46 5.14 35.41
CA GLY A 270 -30.30 6.03 35.49
C GLY A 270 -30.57 7.42 34.91
N ILE A 271 -29.62 8.32 35.09
CA ILE A 271 -29.75 9.73 34.71
C ILE A 271 -29.33 9.93 33.25
N THR A 272 -30.15 10.63 32.47
CA THR A 272 -29.85 11.06 31.09
C THR A 272 -29.86 12.59 30.97
N SER A 273 -29.24 13.27 31.94
CA SER A 273 -29.02 14.72 31.90
C SER A 273 -27.57 15.04 31.51
N PRO A 274 -27.33 15.89 30.50
CA PRO A 274 -26.00 16.28 30.07
C PRO A 274 -25.08 16.84 31.15
N GLY A 275 -25.64 17.44 32.21
CA GLY A 275 -24.88 18.03 33.31
C GLY A 275 -24.39 17.03 34.36
N VAL A 276 -24.81 15.77 34.29
CA VAL A 276 -24.61 14.81 35.39
C VAL A 276 -23.70 13.65 34.99
N ASP A 277 -24.05 12.90 33.93
CA ASP A 277 -23.38 11.63 33.64
C ASP A 277 -23.19 11.38 32.13
N ILE A 278 -22.28 12.13 31.53
CA ILE A 278 -21.82 11.95 30.15
C ILE A 278 -20.50 11.19 30.11
N LYS A 279 -20.38 10.27 29.15
CA LYS A 279 -19.14 9.57 28.76
C LYS A 279 -18.78 9.91 27.32
N ASN A 280 -17.49 10.12 27.06
CA ASN A 280 -16.98 10.32 25.71
C ASN A 280 -16.69 8.96 25.06
N THR A 281 -17.35 8.67 23.94
CA THR A 281 -17.10 7.46 23.14
C THR A 281 -17.26 7.80 21.66
N SER A 282 -16.16 7.78 20.92
CA SER A 282 -16.21 8.08 19.47
C SER A 282 -16.76 6.94 18.62
N ALA A 283 -17.05 5.78 19.24
CA ALA A 283 -17.52 4.56 18.58
C ALA A 283 -19.02 4.56 18.24
N ILE A 284 -19.80 5.54 18.71
CA ILE A 284 -21.25 5.63 18.46
C ILE A 284 -21.67 7.02 17.95
N VAL A 285 -22.82 7.05 17.27
CA VAL A 285 -23.51 8.29 16.89
C VAL A 285 -24.77 8.42 17.73
N ASN A 286 -24.86 9.46 18.54
CA ASN A 286 -26.04 9.80 19.33
C ASN A 286 -26.59 11.16 18.88
N GLU A 287 -27.92 11.28 18.82
CA GLU A 287 -28.59 12.57 18.58
C GLU A 287 -28.61 13.41 19.87
N ASN A 288 -28.82 12.76 21.01
CA ASN A 288 -28.77 13.33 22.36
C ASN A 288 -27.94 12.37 23.23
N PRO A 289 -26.86 12.77 23.93
CA PRO A 289 -26.35 14.14 24.13
C PRO A 289 -25.49 14.70 22.97
N GLY A 290 -25.29 13.93 21.90
CA GLY A 290 -24.56 14.35 20.72
C GLY A 290 -23.62 13.27 20.20
N SER A 291 -23.11 13.47 18.98
CA SER A 291 -22.21 12.49 18.35
C SER A 291 -20.91 12.36 19.14
N GLY A 292 -20.52 11.12 19.44
CA GLY A 292 -19.33 10.87 20.26
C GLY A 292 -19.57 10.88 21.77
N LEU A 293 -20.81 11.02 22.24
CA LEU A 293 -21.16 11.07 23.66
C LEU A 293 -22.26 10.04 23.99
N ALA A 294 -22.23 9.49 25.21
CA ALA A 294 -23.23 8.56 25.73
C ALA A 294 -23.55 8.87 27.19
N TYR A 295 -24.76 8.57 27.65
CA TYR A 295 -25.06 8.61 29.09
C TYR A 295 -24.48 7.37 29.79
N GLY A 296 -24.09 7.48 31.06
CA GLY A 296 -23.50 6.33 31.79
C GLY A 296 -24.45 5.13 31.83
N VAL A 297 -25.75 5.35 32.03
CA VAL A 297 -26.77 4.30 31.97
C VAL A 297 -26.82 3.58 30.61
N GLU A 298 -26.55 4.29 29.51
CA GLU A 298 -26.46 3.67 28.17
C GLU A 298 -25.24 2.76 28.06
N ILE A 299 -24.12 3.12 28.68
CA ILE A 299 -22.93 2.26 28.73
C ILE A 299 -23.23 0.96 29.48
N GLN A 300 -24.00 1.04 30.58
CA GLN A 300 -24.44 -0.16 31.31
C GLN A 300 -25.32 -1.03 30.40
N ALA A 301 -26.32 -0.44 29.73
CA ALA A 301 -27.18 -1.15 28.79
C ALA A 301 -26.40 -1.80 27.63
N HIS A 302 -25.41 -1.11 27.07
CA HIS A 302 -24.52 -1.63 26.04
C HIS A 302 -23.72 -2.84 26.52
N THR A 303 -23.16 -2.76 27.73
CA THR A 303 -22.39 -3.85 28.32
C THR A 303 -23.28 -5.08 28.57
N VAL A 304 -24.47 -4.88 29.14
CA VAL A 304 -25.44 -5.96 29.35
C VAL A 304 -25.85 -6.58 28.01
N SER A 305 -26.23 -5.76 27.01
CA SER A 305 -26.64 -6.21 25.68
C SER A 305 -25.54 -7.02 24.98
N GLN A 306 -24.28 -6.61 25.14
CA GLN A 306 -23.13 -7.35 24.62
C GLN A 306 -23.01 -8.73 25.25
N ILE A 307 -23.10 -8.83 26.58
CA ILE A 307 -22.98 -10.11 27.30
C ILE A 307 -24.16 -11.02 26.94
N ILE A 308 -25.40 -10.58 27.12
CA ILE A 308 -26.59 -11.41 26.86
C ILE A 308 -26.70 -11.78 25.38
N GLY A 309 -26.36 -10.86 24.47
CA GLY A 309 -26.40 -11.10 23.03
C GLY A 309 -25.36 -12.12 22.59
N ALA A 310 -24.16 -12.10 23.19
CA ALA A 310 -23.15 -13.12 22.92
C ALA A 310 -23.59 -14.49 23.42
N VAL A 311 -24.20 -14.56 24.61
CA VAL A 311 -24.60 -15.81 25.25
C VAL A 311 -25.83 -16.44 24.58
N LEU A 312 -26.84 -15.63 24.24
CA LEU A 312 -28.13 -16.12 23.74
C LEU A 312 -28.23 -16.12 22.22
N ASP A 313 -27.64 -15.12 21.56
CA ASP A 313 -27.84 -14.89 20.10
C ASP A 313 -26.57 -15.17 19.29
N GLY A 314 -25.44 -15.49 19.94
CA GLY A 314 -24.14 -15.61 19.27
C GLY A 314 -23.61 -14.29 18.70
N ARG A 315 -24.02 -13.13 19.27
CA ARG A 315 -23.49 -11.82 18.87
C ARG A 315 -21.96 -11.80 19.05
N PRO A 316 -21.18 -11.40 18.01
CA PRO A 316 -19.72 -11.39 18.10
C PRO A 316 -19.20 -10.50 19.25
N LEU A 317 -18.20 -10.99 19.96
CA LEU A 317 -17.40 -10.21 20.92
C LEU A 317 -16.14 -9.72 20.20
N LEU A 318 -15.66 -8.51 20.55
CA LEU A 318 -14.42 -7.99 19.96
C LEU A 318 -13.22 -8.77 20.50
N GLN A 319 -12.48 -9.35 19.57
CA GLN A 319 -11.28 -10.15 19.78
C GLN A 319 -10.16 -9.60 18.90
N VAL A 320 -8.93 -9.90 19.30
CA VAL A 320 -7.71 -9.58 18.56
C VAL A 320 -6.96 -10.87 18.31
N TRP A 321 -6.10 -10.88 17.29
CA TRP A 321 -5.20 -12.01 17.10
C TRP A 321 -4.14 -12.02 18.19
N SER A 322 -3.56 -13.19 18.46
CA SER A 322 -2.36 -13.24 19.28
C SER A 322 -1.25 -12.41 18.63
N ASP A 323 -0.41 -11.77 19.43
CA ASP A 323 0.68 -10.88 19.00
C ASP A 323 1.46 -11.43 17.79
N GLY A 324 1.86 -12.71 17.81
CA GLY A 324 2.60 -13.33 16.71
C GLY A 324 1.90 -13.25 15.36
N TRP A 325 0.59 -13.54 15.30
CA TRP A 325 -0.20 -13.46 14.07
C TRP A 325 -0.39 -12.03 13.57
N GLU A 326 -0.47 -11.07 14.49
CA GLU A 326 -0.53 -9.66 14.13
C GLU A 326 0.78 -9.16 13.49
N TYR A 327 1.94 -9.61 13.98
CA TYR A 327 3.22 -9.28 13.35
C TYR A 327 3.43 -10.02 12.03
N VAL A 328 2.96 -11.28 11.91
CA VAL A 328 2.94 -12.00 10.64
C VAL A 328 2.10 -11.24 9.61
N TRP A 329 0.95 -10.69 10.02
CA TRP A 329 0.10 -9.86 9.17
C TRP A 329 0.81 -8.60 8.67
N ILE A 330 1.44 -7.83 9.57
CA ILE A 330 2.21 -6.63 9.20
C ILE A 330 3.35 -7.00 8.26
N PHE A 331 4.07 -8.08 8.54
CA PHE A 331 5.19 -8.55 7.73
C PHE A 331 4.75 -8.99 6.33
N ALA A 332 3.63 -9.73 6.24
CA ALA A 332 3.04 -10.16 4.97
C ALA A 332 2.65 -8.95 4.10
N TRP A 333 1.98 -7.95 4.67
CA TRP A 333 1.65 -6.70 3.97
C TRP A 333 2.91 -5.92 3.54
N GLY A 334 3.97 -5.98 4.33
CA GLY A 334 5.26 -5.41 3.94
C GLY A 334 5.92 -6.09 2.76
N ILE A 335 5.91 -7.43 2.73
CA ILE A 335 6.40 -8.20 1.57
C ILE A 335 5.56 -7.90 0.33
N LEU A 336 4.24 -7.83 0.47
CA LEU A 336 3.35 -7.46 -0.63
C LEU A 336 3.68 -6.06 -1.18
N GLY A 337 3.98 -5.10 -0.30
CA GLY A 337 4.43 -3.76 -0.70
C GLY A 337 5.75 -3.79 -1.47
N ILE A 338 6.73 -4.60 -1.03
CA ILE A 338 8.00 -4.81 -1.75
C ILE A 338 7.76 -5.39 -3.15
N GLY A 339 6.85 -6.37 -3.26
CA GLY A 339 6.45 -6.96 -4.53
C GLY A 339 5.82 -5.95 -5.48
N PHE A 340 4.90 -5.12 -4.98
CA PHE A 340 4.24 -4.07 -5.76
C PHE A 340 5.22 -3.06 -6.34
N GLY A 341 6.19 -2.63 -5.52
CA GLY A 341 7.18 -1.64 -5.96
C GLY A 341 8.11 -2.14 -7.07
N ARG A 342 8.26 -3.47 -7.21
CA ARG A 342 9.04 -4.10 -8.30
C ARG A 342 8.24 -4.23 -9.60
N LEU A 343 6.97 -4.64 -9.51
CA LEU A 343 6.19 -5.06 -10.68
C LEU A 343 5.74 -3.89 -11.56
N THR A 344 5.71 -2.67 -11.01
CA THR A 344 5.11 -1.52 -11.66
C THR A 344 6.18 -0.57 -12.24
N GLN A 345 6.30 -0.54 -13.57
CA GLN A 345 7.26 0.32 -14.26
C GLN A 345 6.81 1.80 -14.38
N SER A 346 5.55 2.09 -14.04
CA SER A 346 4.96 3.43 -14.13
C SER A 346 4.58 3.91 -12.71
N PRO A 347 5.06 5.09 -12.26
CA PRO A 347 4.73 5.64 -10.95
C PRO A 347 3.21 5.77 -10.72
N LEU A 348 2.48 6.23 -11.74
CA LEU A 348 1.05 6.46 -11.64
C LEU A 348 0.26 5.15 -11.47
N ARG A 349 0.59 4.12 -12.26
CA ARG A 349 -0.05 2.80 -12.13
C ARG A 349 0.24 2.16 -10.78
N ASN A 350 1.45 2.37 -10.26
CA ASN A 350 1.78 1.90 -8.92
C ASN A 350 0.97 2.62 -7.84
N LEU A 351 0.89 3.96 -7.90
CA LEU A 351 0.11 4.75 -6.95
C LEU A 351 -1.37 4.32 -6.93
N LEU A 352 -1.96 4.11 -8.10
CA LEU A 352 -3.33 3.60 -8.23
C LEU A 352 -3.45 2.18 -7.65
N GLY A 353 -2.51 1.29 -7.95
CA GLY A 353 -2.50 -0.07 -7.43
C GLY A 353 -2.37 -0.13 -5.91
N VAL A 354 -1.48 0.68 -5.32
CA VAL A 354 -1.35 0.84 -3.87
C VAL A 354 -2.63 1.40 -3.28
N GLY A 355 -3.23 2.43 -3.88
CA GLY A 355 -4.50 3.02 -3.42
C GLY A 355 -5.65 2.01 -3.38
N ILE A 356 -5.84 1.25 -4.47
CA ILE A 356 -6.89 0.23 -4.56
C ILE A 356 -6.66 -0.89 -3.53
N THR A 357 -5.42 -1.36 -3.39
CA THR A 357 -5.10 -2.45 -2.46
C THR A 357 -5.26 -2.00 -1.01
N SER A 358 -4.85 -0.78 -0.68
CA SER A 358 -5.07 -0.16 0.64
C SER A 358 -6.56 -0.02 0.96
N ALA A 359 -7.38 0.41 0.00
CA ALA A 359 -8.84 0.46 0.16
C ALA A 359 -9.42 -0.95 0.39
N GLY A 360 -8.93 -1.96 -0.33
CA GLY A 360 -9.28 -3.36 -0.13
C GLY A 360 -8.90 -3.87 1.27
N LEU A 361 -7.71 -3.53 1.77
CA LEU A 361 -7.26 -3.86 3.13
C LEU A 361 -8.17 -3.21 4.19
N ILE A 362 -8.52 -1.94 4.04
CA ILE A 362 -9.45 -1.25 4.95
C ILE A 362 -10.82 -1.96 4.93
N GLY A 363 -11.37 -2.24 3.74
CA GLY A 363 -12.64 -2.93 3.59
C GLY A 363 -12.64 -4.34 4.19
N PHE A 364 -11.58 -5.12 3.97
CA PHE A 364 -11.44 -6.45 4.54
C PHE A 364 -11.32 -6.41 6.07
N SER A 365 -10.54 -5.47 6.60
CA SER A 365 -10.39 -5.29 8.05
C SER A 365 -11.70 -4.84 8.71
N PHE A 366 -12.49 -4.03 8.01
CA PHE A 366 -13.83 -3.65 8.45
C PHE A 366 -14.79 -4.84 8.50
N LEU A 367 -14.76 -5.73 7.50
CA LEU A 367 -15.55 -6.98 7.52
C LEU A 367 -15.13 -7.91 8.66
N LEU A 368 -13.82 -8.04 8.92
CA LEU A 368 -13.32 -8.78 10.07
C LEU A 368 -13.85 -8.20 11.39
N LEU A 369 -13.89 -6.87 11.52
CA LEU A 369 -14.42 -6.22 12.72
C LEU A 369 -15.93 -6.47 12.90
N ILE A 370 -16.71 -6.54 11.81
CA ILE A 370 -18.13 -6.96 11.87
C ILE A 370 -18.25 -8.39 12.42
N TRP A 371 -17.32 -9.27 12.07
CA TRP A 371 -17.24 -10.63 12.63
C TRP A 371 -16.58 -10.71 14.02
N GLY A 372 -16.26 -9.58 14.63
CA GLY A 372 -15.67 -9.51 15.96
C GLY A 372 -14.14 -9.53 16.01
N TRP A 373 -13.44 -9.44 14.88
CA TRP A 373 -11.98 -9.41 14.83
C TRP A 373 -11.44 -8.01 14.55
N TRP A 374 -10.80 -7.41 15.54
CA TRP A 374 -10.02 -6.18 15.37
C TRP A 374 -8.58 -6.55 15.04
N VAL A 375 -8.14 -6.20 13.83
CA VAL A 375 -6.80 -6.49 13.29
C VAL A 375 -6.00 -5.20 13.09
N PRO A 376 -4.65 -5.24 13.06
CA PRO A 376 -3.81 -4.06 12.89
C PRO A 376 -3.93 -3.49 11.47
N VAL A 377 -4.59 -2.34 11.33
CA VAL A 377 -4.84 -1.69 10.04
C VAL A 377 -3.78 -0.65 9.73
N THR A 378 -3.49 0.22 10.68
CA THR A 378 -2.52 1.31 10.54
C THR A 378 -1.10 0.82 10.21
N PRO A 379 -0.47 -0.11 10.96
CA PRO A 379 0.87 -0.57 10.62
C PRO A 379 0.87 -1.34 9.30
N ALA A 380 -0.17 -2.13 8.99
CA ALA A 380 -0.26 -2.84 7.71
C ALA A 380 -0.33 -1.87 6.52
N LEU A 381 -1.16 -0.83 6.60
CA LEU A 381 -1.24 0.23 5.59
C LEU A 381 0.07 1.01 5.45
N LEU A 382 0.72 1.37 6.57
CA LEU A 382 1.98 2.11 6.55
C LEU A 382 3.08 1.30 5.89
N VAL A 383 3.30 0.04 6.32
CA VAL A 383 4.35 -0.79 5.73
C VAL A 383 4.06 -1.05 4.24
N PHE A 384 2.82 -1.40 3.89
CA PHE A 384 2.44 -1.64 2.51
C PHE A 384 2.63 -0.40 1.63
N GLY A 385 2.12 0.75 2.08
CA GLY A 385 2.16 2.02 1.35
C GLY A 385 3.58 2.57 1.20
N LEU A 386 4.36 2.59 2.30
CA LEU A 386 5.75 3.04 2.27
C LEU A 386 6.59 2.15 1.37
N ASN A 387 6.51 0.81 1.52
CA ASN A 387 7.25 -0.09 0.64
C ASN A 387 6.79 0.00 -0.82
N GLY A 388 5.49 0.09 -1.07
CA GLY A 388 4.94 0.23 -2.41
C GLY A 388 5.41 1.49 -3.12
N VAL A 389 5.43 2.64 -2.44
CA VAL A 389 5.79 3.94 -3.05
C VAL A 389 7.30 4.17 -3.06
N VAL A 390 7.96 4.03 -1.91
CA VAL A 390 9.39 4.36 -1.76
C VAL A 390 10.27 3.44 -2.59
N LEU A 391 9.99 2.13 -2.62
CA LEU A 391 10.84 1.22 -3.38
C LEU A 391 10.68 1.42 -4.89
N THR A 392 9.52 1.85 -5.36
CA THR A 392 9.30 2.15 -6.78
C THR A 392 10.20 3.29 -7.26
N THR A 393 10.35 4.35 -6.45
CA THR A 393 11.25 5.45 -6.79
C THR A 393 12.71 5.00 -6.78
N PHE A 394 13.12 4.19 -5.80
CA PHE A 394 14.46 3.58 -5.77
C PHE A 394 14.75 2.70 -7.00
N TYR A 395 13.80 1.84 -7.39
CA TYR A 395 13.97 0.98 -8.56
C TYR A 395 14.06 1.78 -9.87
N GLN A 396 13.27 2.84 -10.01
CA GLN A 396 13.34 3.71 -11.17
C GLN A 396 14.67 4.47 -11.23
N TYR A 397 15.13 4.98 -10.08
CA TYR A 397 16.43 5.65 -9.98
C TYR A 397 17.59 4.71 -10.34
N ASP A 398 17.64 3.50 -9.77
CA ASP A 398 18.67 2.49 -10.09
C ASP A 398 18.65 2.12 -11.58
N ARG A 399 17.45 1.98 -12.17
CA ARG A 399 17.31 1.70 -13.61
C ARG A 399 17.88 2.83 -14.47
N VAL A 400 17.53 4.08 -14.17
CA VAL A 400 18.05 5.26 -14.89
C VAL A 400 19.56 5.38 -14.71
N LEU A 401 20.08 5.13 -13.52
CA LEU A 401 21.51 5.17 -13.24
C LEU A 401 22.27 4.11 -14.05
N ARG A 402 21.77 2.87 -14.10
CA ARG A 402 22.38 1.79 -14.89
C ARG A 402 22.37 2.08 -16.39
N LEU A 403 21.29 2.68 -16.90
CA LEU A 403 21.22 3.12 -18.30
C LEU A 403 22.32 4.14 -18.59
N ARG A 404 22.43 5.19 -17.77
CA ARG A 404 23.49 6.20 -17.92
C ARG A 404 24.91 5.62 -17.86
N ILE A 405 25.14 4.63 -16.99
CA ILE A 405 26.43 3.94 -16.91
C ILE A 405 26.70 3.15 -18.20
N SER A 406 25.70 2.43 -18.71
CA SER A 406 25.80 1.68 -19.97
C SER A 406 26.07 2.61 -21.16
N ASP A 407 25.39 3.75 -21.23
CA ASP A 407 25.56 4.74 -22.30
C ASP A 407 26.99 5.30 -22.29
N ARG A 408 27.51 5.66 -21.10
CA ARG A 408 28.90 6.10 -20.93
C ARG A 408 29.91 5.03 -21.35
N GLN A 409 29.66 3.77 -21.02
CA GLN A 409 30.54 2.67 -21.42
C GLN A 409 30.58 2.53 -22.95
N SER A 410 29.43 2.64 -23.61
CA SER A 410 29.32 2.60 -25.08
C SER A 410 30.11 3.73 -25.74
N ILE A 411 30.07 4.94 -25.18
CA ILE A 411 30.87 6.08 -25.66
C ILE A 411 32.36 5.79 -25.53
N ILE A 412 32.81 5.28 -24.37
CA ILE A 412 34.22 4.91 -24.14
C ILE A 412 34.69 3.87 -25.16
N ASP A 413 33.90 2.81 -25.37
CA ASP A 413 34.24 1.73 -26.31
C ASP A 413 34.31 2.27 -27.76
N THR A 414 33.38 3.16 -28.15
CA THR A 414 33.36 3.79 -29.48
C THR A 414 34.56 4.71 -29.70
N THR A 415 34.94 5.50 -28.68
CA THR A 415 36.13 6.35 -28.73
C THR A 415 37.39 5.50 -28.89
N PHE A 416 37.49 4.41 -28.13
CA PHE A 416 38.63 3.50 -28.23
C PHE A 416 38.74 2.92 -29.65
N ASP A 417 37.63 2.49 -30.24
CA ASP A 417 37.59 2.00 -31.62
C ASP A 417 37.98 3.06 -32.64
N THR A 418 37.54 4.30 -32.47
CA THR A 418 37.88 5.42 -33.37
C THR A 418 39.38 5.74 -33.29
N ILE A 419 39.96 5.77 -32.09
CA ILE A 419 41.40 5.96 -31.90
C ILE A 419 42.20 4.81 -32.52
N HIS A 420 41.73 3.56 -32.33
CA HIS A 420 42.40 2.38 -32.84
C HIS A 420 42.40 2.30 -34.37
N ASN A 421 41.28 2.63 -35.01
CA ASN A 421 41.12 2.50 -36.46
C ASN A 421 41.67 3.71 -37.25
N GLY A 422 41.94 4.86 -36.60
CA GLY A 422 42.51 6.04 -37.25
C GLY A 422 43.94 6.33 -36.75
N PRO A 423 44.11 7.22 -35.76
CA PRO A 423 45.42 7.71 -35.33
C PRO A 423 46.46 6.61 -35.03
N LEU A 424 46.06 5.52 -34.35
CA LEU A 424 47.00 4.46 -33.99
C LEU A 424 47.49 3.66 -35.20
N GLN A 425 46.66 3.46 -36.24
CA GLN A 425 47.08 2.81 -37.47
C GLN A 425 48.00 3.73 -38.30
N THR A 426 47.66 5.02 -38.39
CA THR A 426 48.51 6.03 -39.05
C THR A 426 49.88 6.11 -38.38
N LEU A 427 49.92 6.11 -37.03
CA LEU A 427 51.15 6.06 -36.26
C LEU A 427 51.94 4.75 -36.49
N ALA A 428 51.27 3.59 -36.51
CA ALA A 428 51.93 2.31 -36.76
C ALA A 428 52.56 2.23 -38.17
N LYS A 429 51.85 2.75 -39.19
CA LYS A 429 52.34 2.86 -40.57
C LYS A 429 53.55 3.80 -40.65
N LEU A 430 53.48 4.95 -39.98
CA LEU A 430 54.60 5.90 -39.86
C LEU A 430 55.84 5.26 -39.23
N LEU A 431 55.68 4.60 -38.08
CA LEU A 431 56.79 3.94 -37.37
C LEU A 431 57.46 2.86 -38.22
N ARG A 432 56.68 2.07 -38.97
CA ARG A 432 57.20 1.06 -39.89
C ARG A 432 58.01 1.70 -41.03
N ASN A 433 57.42 2.70 -41.68
CA ASN A 433 58.02 3.40 -42.82
C ASN A 433 59.32 4.13 -42.47
N VAL A 434 59.41 4.71 -41.26
CA VAL A 434 60.63 5.36 -40.76
C VAL A 434 61.71 4.32 -40.43
N ARG A 435 61.34 3.17 -39.87
CA ARG A 435 62.28 2.09 -39.54
C ARG A 435 62.86 1.41 -40.78
N GLU A 436 62.12 1.36 -41.88
CA GLU A 436 62.53 0.81 -43.19
C GLU A 436 63.41 1.80 -44.02
N ARG A 437 63.76 2.99 -43.48
CA ARG A 437 64.61 4.04 -44.10
C ARG A 437 64.12 4.60 -45.45
N ASP A 438 62.83 4.48 -45.76
CA ASP A 438 62.30 4.72 -47.11
C ASP A 438 61.43 6.00 -47.23
N LEU A 439 61.48 6.91 -46.26
CA LEU A 439 60.67 8.13 -46.26
C LEU A 439 61.49 9.43 -46.37
N PRO A 440 61.31 10.23 -47.43
CA PRO A 440 61.86 11.58 -47.49
C PRO A 440 61.17 12.50 -46.47
N SER A 441 61.92 13.46 -45.91
CA SER A 441 61.49 14.30 -44.76
C SER A 441 60.18 15.06 -44.98
N ASN A 442 59.88 15.45 -46.23
CA ASN A 442 58.63 16.12 -46.59
C ASN A 442 57.39 15.23 -46.44
N LYS A 443 57.51 13.92 -46.75
CA LYS A 443 56.43 12.95 -46.62
C LYS A 443 56.17 12.56 -45.17
N LEU A 444 57.23 12.58 -44.34
CA LEU A 444 57.13 12.39 -42.89
C LEU A 444 56.33 13.51 -42.22
N ILE A 445 56.62 14.78 -42.59
CA ILE A 445 55.87 15.94 -42.08
C ILE A 445 54.39 15.83 -42.45
N SER A 446 54.07 15.49 -43.71
CA SER A 446 52.69 15.38 -44.19
C SER A 446 51.88 14.29 -43.47
N GLU A 447 52.47 13.12 -43.21
CA GLU A 447 51.80 12.04 -42.46
C GLU A 447 51.68 12.36 -40.96
N LEU A 448 52.62 13.11 -40.37
CA LEU A 448 52.50 13.63 -38.99
C LEU A 448 51.40 14.69 -38.87
N GLU A 449 51.27 15.60 -39.85
CA GLU A 449 50.16 16.55 -39.93
C GLU A 449 48.82 15.83 -40.10
N GLN A 450 48.79 14.73 -40.85
CA GLN A 450 47.60 13.89 -40.96
C GLN A 450 47.25 13.26 -39.61
N LEU A 451 48.23 12.71 -38.88
CA LEU A 451 48.01 12.16 -37.54
C LEU A 451 47.50 13.22 -36.55
N ASP A 452 48.05 14.44 -36.57
CA ASP A 452 47.57 15.56 -35.74
C ASP A 452 46.11 15.91 -36.09
N ARG A 453 45.76 15.97 -37.37
CA ARG A 453 44.36 16.18 -37.82
C ARG A 453 43.43 15.05 -37.34
N GLU A 454 43.85 13.80 -37.42
CA GLU A 454 43.06 12.64 -36.96
C GLU A 454 42.84 12.68 -35.43
N LEU A 455 43.87 13.02 -34.65
CA LEU A 455 43.75 13.17 -33.19
C LEU A 455 42.85 14.35 -32.81
N ARG A 456 42.96 15.49 -33.49
CA ARG A 456 42.06 16.65 -33.29
C ARG A 456 40.62 16.30 -33.64
N ALA A 457 40.39 15.50 -34.68
CA ALA A 457 39.06 15.04 -35.05
C ALA A 457 38.43 14.15 -33.97
N VAL A 458 39.21 13.25 -33.36
CA VAL A 458 38.74 12.44 -32.21
C VAL A 458 38.38 13.34 -31.02
N TYR A 459 39.23 14.31 -30.69
CA TYR A 459 38.97 15.26 -29.60
C TYR A 459 37.71 16.09 -29.84
N GLU A 460 37.56 16.66 -31.03
CA GLU A 460 36.36 17.43 -31.41
C GLU A 460 35.10 16.57 -31.41
N SER A 461 35.18 15.31 -31.86
CA SER A 461 34.06 14.36 -31.81
C SER A 461 33.62 14.08 -30.38
N MET A 462 34.56 13.76 -29.48
CA MET A 462 34.25 13.51 -28.06
C MET A 462 33.70 14.75 -27.35
N ARG A 463 34.29 15.92 -27.61
CA ARG A 463 33.86 17.19 -27.03
C ARG A 463 32.44 17.53 -27.47
N ARG A 464 32.12 17.32 -28.75
CA ARG A 464 30.78 17.59 -29.31
C ARG A 464 29.74 16.58 -28.84
N GLU A 465 30.06 15.29 -28.75
CA GLU A 465 29.14 14.28 -28.19
C GLU A 465 28.84 14.51 -26.70
N THR A 466 29.78 15.06 -25.95
CA THR A 466 29.55 15.46 -24.54
C THR A 466 28.65 16.71 -24.42
N LEU A 467 28.63 17.56 -25.45
CA LEU A 467 27.88 18.83 -25.48
C LEU A 467 26.51 18.71 -26.17
N SER A 468 26.33 17.78 -27.11
CA SER A 468 25.06 17.55 -27.79
C SER A 468 24.27 16.44 -27.10
N GLN A 469 23.17 16.78 -26.43
CA GLN A 469 22.16 15.80 -26.05
C GLN A 469 21.59 15.11 -27.31
N ASP A 470 22.03 13.89 -27.54
CA ASP A 470 21.49 12.74 -28.30
C ASP A 470 20.83 12.84 -29.69
N GLU A 471 20.49 13.99 -30.27
CA GLU A 471 19.53 14.02 -31.41
C GLU A 471 20.11 14.16 -32.83
N SER A 472 21.44 14.13 -33.00
CA SER A 472 22.05 14.27 -34.33
C SER A 472 23.10 13.19 -34.65
N LEU A 473 23.29 12.93 -35.96
CA LEU A 473 24.37 12.09 -36.50
C LEU A 473 25.29 12.98 -37.34
N TYR A 474 26.59 12.93 -37.08
CA TYR A 474 27.56 13.66 -37.88
C TYR A 474 28.23 12.72 -38.89
N LEU A 475 28.25 13.12 -40.15
CA LEU A 475 28.98 12.46 -41.24
C LEU A 475 30.21 13.31 -41.57
N ASN A 476 31.43 12.79 -41.32
CA ASN A 476 32.71 13.49 -41.52
C ASN A 476 32.72 14.96 -41.07
N SER A 477 33.09 15.22 -39.82
CA SER A 477 33.54 16.50 -39.22
C SER A 477 32.69 17.78 -39.37
N ASP A 478 31.86 17.92 -40.41
CA ASP A 478 31.24 19.18 -40.86
C ASP A 478 29.73 19.07 -41.15
N LEU A 479 29.14 17.87 -41.31
CA LEU A 479 27.71 17.72 -41.62
C LEU A 479 26.90 17.15 -40.45
N LYS A 480 25.87 17.88 -40.02
CA LYS A 480 24.90 17.48 -38.99
C LYS A 480 23.61 16.95 -39.62
N LEU A 481 23.29 15.67 -39.40
CA LEU A 481 22.00 15.08 -39.71
C LEU A 481 21.09 15.13 -38.49
N ASP A 482 19.85 15.59 -38.67
CA ASP A 482 18.81 15.49 -37.67
C ASP A 482 18.19 14.08 -37.69
N LEU A 483 18.35 13.33 -36.59
CA LEU A 483 17.83 11.96 -36.49
C LEU A 483 16.33 11.91 -36.15
N GLN A 484 15.71 13.06 -35.87
CA GLN A 484 14.26 13.18 -35.72
C GLN A 484 13.53 13.19 -37.07
N ALA A 485 14.24 13.49 -38.17
CA ALA A 485 13.66 13.43 -39.51
C ALA A 485 13.20 12.00 -39.88
N PRO A 486 12.23 11.86 -40.81
CA PRO A 486 11.80 10.56 -41.33
C PRO A 486 12.99 9.74 -41.86
N LEU A 487 13.01 8.43 -41.59
CA LEU A 487 14.17 7.59 -41.93
C LEU A 487 14.57 7.66 -43.41
N HIS A 488 13.60 7.72 -44.32
CA HIS A 488 13.86 7.80 -45.76
C HIS A 488 14.58 9.09 -46.17
N GLU A 489 14.31 10.22 -45.51
CA GLU A 489 14.99 11.49 -45.77
C GLU A 489 16.45 11.44 -45.30
N ILE A 490 16.68 10.85 -44.12
CA ILE A 490 18.04 10.72 -43.57
C ILE A 490 18.86 9.74 -44.42
N LEU A 491 18.28 8.60 -44.82
CA LEU A 491 18.96 7.64 -45.71
C LEU A 491 19.28 8.25 -47.08
N TYR A 492 18.39 9.10 -47.61
CA TYR A 492 18.66 9.85 -48.84
C TYR A 492 19.86 10.79 -48.68
N GLN A 493 19.90 11.57 -47.59
CA GLN A 493 21.01 12.48 -47.31
C GLN A 493 22.34 11.72 -47.15
N VAL A 494 22.34 10.59 -46.45
CA VAL A 494 23.52 9.71 -46.31
C VAL A 494 23.97 9.20 -47.68
N TYR A 495 23.04 8.71 -48.51
CA TYR A 495 23.33 8.18 -49.84
C TYR A 495 23.99 9.24 -50.74
N ASP A 496 23.37 10.41 -50.85
CA ASP A 496 23.80 11.48 -51.76
C ASP A 496 25.20 11.98 -51.37
N ARG A 497 25.41 12.27 -50.09
CA ARG A 497 26.70 12.76 -49.56
C ARG A 497 27.81 11.73 -49.60
N THR A 498 27.50 10.46 -49.39
CA THR A 498 28.53 9.42 -49.49
C THR A 498 29.04 9.30 -50.92
N LEU A 499 28.18 9.49 -51.93
CA LEU A 499 28.56 9.44 -53.34
C LEU A 499 29.30 10.69 -53.84
N GLU A 500 29.24 11.81 -53.13
CA GLU A 500 30.06 13.00 -53.42
C GLU A 500 31.54 12.81 -53.04
N ARG A 501 31.87 11.76 -52.26
CA ARG A 501 33.25 11.49 -51.85
C ARG A 501 34.13 11.14 -53.05
N ASP A 502 35.37 11.62 -53.06
CA ASP A 502 36.37 11.25 -54.07
C ASP A 502 36.94 9.85 -53.79
N LEU A 503 36.15 8.82 -54.08
CA LEU A 503 36.56 7.42 -54.01
C LEU A 503 36.80 6.86 -55.43
N PRO A 504 37.83 6.04 -55.63
CA PRO A 504 38.30 5.64 -56.95
C PRO A 504 37.26 4.89 -57.78
N CYS A 505 36.42 4.05 -57.17
CA CYS A 505 35.43 3.24 -57.88
C CYS A 505 34.12 4.00 -58.16
N PHE A 506 33.87 5.16 -57.53
CA PHE A 506 32.69 5.96 -57.85
C PHE A 506 32.79 6.63 -59.22
N LYS A 507 34.00 6.87 -59.71
CA LYS A 507 34.26 7.47 -61.04
C LYS A 507 33.81 6.57 -62.20
N THR A 508 33.65 5.26 -61.97
CA THR A 508 33.22 4.30 -63.00
C THR A 508 31.71 4.04 -63.03
N LEU A 509 30.95 4.60 -62.07
CA LEU A 509 29.49 4.43 -61.98
C LEU A 509 28.77 5.17 -63.12
N LYS A 510 28.04 4.41 -63.94
CA LYS A 510 27.21 4.95 -65.04
C LYS A 510 25.73 5.01 -64.67
N LEU A 511 25.26 4.11 -63.83
CA LEU A 511 23.86 4.02 -63.43
C LEU A 511 23.72 3.96 -61.90
N LYS A 512 22.95 4.91 -61.36
CA LYS A 512 22.66 5.05 -59.92
C LYS A 512 21.15 4.87 -59.71
N ILE A 513 20.72 3.66 -59.37
CA ILE A 513 19.32 3.34 -59.09
C ILE A 513 19.08 3.52 -57.59
N ARG A 514 18.05 4.30 -57.24
CA ARG A 514 17.64 4.51 -55.86
C ARG A 514 16.13 4.35 -55.74
N THR A 515 15.70 3.64 -54.71
CA THR A 515 14.29 3.52 -54.32
C THR A 515 14.23 3.71 -52.81
N PHE A 516 13.75 4.87 -52.37
CA PHE A 516 13.50 5.13 -50.95
C PHE A 516 12.02 5.36 -50.76
N ASP A 517 11.29 4.30 -50.39
CA ASP A 517 9.86 4.43 -50.12
C ASP A 517 9.64 5.34 -48.91
N GLN A 518 8.59 6.17 -48.92
CA GLN A 518 8.21 7.06 -47.81
C GLN A 518 7.62 6.27 -46.64
N ILE A 519 8.46 5.43 -46.04
CA ILE A 519 8.11 4.49 -44.99
C ILE A 519 8.94 4.86 -43.77
N ASP A 520 8.27 5.27 -42.69
CA ASP A 520 8.92 5.52 -41.42
C ASP A 520 8.50 4.45 -40.39
N PRO A 521 9.43 3.58 -39.94
CA PRO A 521 9.11 2.55 -38.97
C PRO A 521 8.68 3.17 -37.64
N LYS A 522 7.42 2.95 -37.26
CA LYS A 522 6.91 3.34 -35.93
C LYS A 522 7.80 2.69 -34.87
N HIS A 523 8.43 3.50 -34.02
CA HIS A 523 9.27 3.10 -32.88
C HIS A 523 10.73 2.71 -33.16
N LEU A 524 11.38 3.25 -34.20
CA LEU A 524 12.86 3.25 -34.21
C LEU A 524 13.39 4.26 -33.19
N THR A 525 14.30 3.80 -32.34
CA THR A 525 15.09 4.69 -31.47
C THR A 525 16.08 5.50 -32.31
N VAL A 526 16.51 6.65 -31.77
CA VAL A 526 17.53 7.50 -32.40
C VAL A 526 18.81 6.69 -32.68
N GLU A 527 19.21 5.80 -31.77
CA GLU A 527 20.35 4.89 -31.97
C GLU A 527 20.17 3.91 -33.14
N GLN A 528 18.97 3.36 -33.32
CA GLN A 528 18.69 2.45 -34.43
C GLN A 528 18.67 3.18 -35.77
N LYS A 529 18.10 4.40 -35.83
CA LYS A 529 18.20 5.26 -37.01
C LYS A 529 19.66 5.59 -37.32
N ARG A 530 20.46 5.95 -36.30
CA ARG A 530 21.90 6.19 -36.40
C ARG A 530 22.65 4.97 -36.96
N GLY A 531 22.33 3.78 -36.45
CA GLY A 531 22.92 2.52 -36.91
C GLY A 531 22.61 2.23 -38.38
N LEU A 532 21.36 2.42 -38.82
CA LEU A 532 20.96 2.22 -40.22
C LEU A 532 21.67 3.20 -41.17
N CYS A 533 21.88 4.45 -40.74
CA CYS A 533 22.64 5.44 -41.52
C CYS A 533 24.11 5.04 -41.66
N ARG A 534 24.76 4.64 -40.56
CA ARG A 534 26.15 4.14 -40.59
C ARG A 534 26.29 2.88 -41.44
N PHE A 535 25.29 2.00 -41.41
CA PHE A 535 25.23 0.82 -42.27
C PHE A 535 25.27 1.19 -43.75
N LEU A 536 24.42 2.13 -44.17
CA LEU A 536 24.37 2.60 -45.56
C LEU A 536 25.68 3.28 -45.98
N GLU A 537 26.20 4.17 -45.14
CA GLU A 537 27.48 4.85 -45.39
C GLU A 537 28.63 3.86 -45.60
N GLU A 538 28.77 2.89 -44.68
CA GLU A 538 29.83 1.89 -44.72
C GLU A 538 29.69 0.98 -45.95
N ALA A 539 28.48 0.55 -46.30
CA ALA A 539 28.23 -0.24 -47.50
C ALA A 539 28.64 0.52 -48.78
N LEU A 540 28.27 1.79 -48.90
CA LEU A 540 28.62 2.64 -50.03
C LEU A 540 30.13 2.92 -50.09
N CYS A 541 30.78 3.19 -48.96
CA CYS A 541 32.22 3.40 -48.89
C CYS A 541 33.01 2.16 -49.32
N ASN A 542 32.55 0.97 -48.93
CA ASN A 542 33.17 -0.28 -49.35
C ASN A 542 33.08 -0.46 -50.87
N ILE A 543 31.95 -0.10 -51.49
CA ILE A 543 31.81 -0.10 -52.96
C ILE A 543 32.79 0.92 -53.58
N GLY A 544 32.83 2.15 -53.08
CA GLY A 544 33.73 3.19 -53.61
C GLY A 544 35.21 2.86 -53.50
N LYS A 545 35.62 2.11 -52.46
CA LYS A 545 37.02 1.71 -52.24
C LYS A 545 37.41 0.43 -52.97
N HIS A 546 36.49 -0.53 -53.07
CA HIS A 546 36.87 -1.92 -53.40
C HIS A 546 36.15 -2.53 -54.62
N ALA A 547 35.01 -2.01 -55.07
CA ALA A 547 34.24 -2.58 -56.18
C ALA A 547 34.78 -2.15 -57.55
N LYS A 548 35.93 -2.71 -57.95
CA LYS A 548 36.57 -2.39 -59.23
C LYS A 548 35.65 -2.70 -60.41
N GLY A 549 35.61 -1.80 -61.40
CA GLY A 549 34.79 -1.97 -62.60
C GLY A 549 33.28 -1.83 -62.37
N VAL A 550 32.85 -1.37 -61.20
CA VAL A 550 31.44 -1.11 -60.92
C VAL A 550 30.89 -0.07 -61.89
N THR A 551 29.76 -0.38 -62.53
CA THR A 551 29.07 0.49 -63.48
C THR A 551 27.63 0.77 -63.05
N ARG A 552 27.06 -0.06 -62.18
CA ARG A 552 25.70 0.05 -61.66
C ARG A 552 25.69 -0.11 -60.14
N LEU A 553 25.05 0.84 -59.47
CA LEU A 553 24.72 0.80 -58.04
C LEU A 553 23.20 0.83 -57.89
N ASN A 554 22.66 0.00 -57.00
CA ASN A 554 21.25 -0.04 -56.66
C ASN A 554 21.07 -0.02 -55.14
N VAL A 555 20.33 0.97 -54.63
CA VAL A 555 19.99 1.09 -53.21
C VAL A 555 18.48 1.12 -53.05
N ILE A 556 17.94 0.17 -52.32
CA ILE A 556 16.50 -0.03 -52.11
C ILE A 556 16.20 0.02 -50.61
N TRP A 557 15.26 0.87 -50.24
CA TRP A 557 14.58 0.91 -48.96
C TRP A 557 13.08 0.72 -49.22
N THR A 558 12.53 -0.40 -48.78
CA THR A 558 11.13 -0.77 -49.02
C THR A 558 10.57 -1.64 -47.90
N LEU A 559 9.24 -1.83 -47.90
CA LEU A 559 8.54 -2.77 -47.03
C LEU A 559 8.00 -3.92 -47.89
N LYS A 560 8.58 -5.11 -47.72
CA LYS A 560 8.19 -6.32 -48.46
C LYS A 560 7.71 -7.40 -47.51
N ASP A 561 6.48 -7.89 -47.71
CA ASP A 561 5.88 -9.00 -46.95
C ASP A 561 5.93 -8.82 -45.41
N GLY A 562 5.79 -7.57 -44.93
CA GLY A 562 5.84 -7.24 -43.50
C GLY A 562 7.26 -7.15 -42.92
N TRP A 563 8.29 -7.10 -43.77
CA TRP A 563 9.68 -6.86 -43.43
C TRP A 563 10.19 -5.55 -44.03
N TYR A 564 10.75 -4.70 -43.17
CA TYR A 564 11.56 -3.58 -43.63
C TYR A 564 12.85 -4.13 -44.25
N LEU A 565 13.17 -3.65 -45.44
CA LEU A 565 14.29 -4.11 -46.27
C LEU A 565 15.13 -2.89 -46.67
N LEU A 566 16.40 -2.88 -46.25
CA LEU A 566 17.40 -1.97 -46.79
C LEU A 566 18.48 -2.80 -47.50
N GLN A 567 18.54 -2.65 -48.82
CA GLN A 567 19.33 -3.46 -49.73
C GLN A 567 20.26 -2.58 -50.56
N ILE A 568 21.53 -2.94 -50.64
CA ILE A 568 22.55 -2.29 -51.46
C ILE A 568 23.15 -3.35 -52.37
N THR A 569 23.12 -3.09 -53.67
CA THR A 569 23.62 -4.01 -54.69
C THR A 569 24.50 -3.29 -55.70
N ASP A 570 25.66 -3.86 -55.99
CA ASP A 570 26.57 -3.39 -57.04
C ASP A 570 26.91 -4.50 -58.04
N ASN A 571 27.48 -4.14 -59.18
CA ASN A 571 27.95 -5.08 -60.21
C ASN A 571 29.49 -5.06 -60.41
N GLY A 572 30.23 -4.61 -59.41
CA GLY A 572 31.70 -4.60 -59.44
C GLY A 572 32.32 -5.98 -59.29
N GLU A 573 33.66 -6.03 -59.26
CA GLU A 573 34.40 -7.22 -58.88
C GLU A 573 33.96 -7.66 -57.48
N GLY A 574 33.31 -8.82 -57.39
CA GLY A 574 32.66 -9.30 -56.17
C GLY A 574 33.64 -9.52 -55.00
N ILE A 575 33.13 -10.03 -53.88
CA ILE A 575 33.91 -10.22 -52.65
C ILE A 575 35.10 -11.16 -52.88
N CYS A 576 36.35 -10.68 -52.71
CA CYS A 576 37.58 -11.49 -52.82
C CYS A 576 38.13 -12.02 -51.47
N SER A 577 37.43 -11.85 -50.35
CA SER A 577 37.89 -12.31 -49.03
C SER A 577 36.74 -12.76 -48.12
N GLU A 578 36.89 -13.94 -47.50
CA GLU A 578 35.98 -14.51 -46.50
C GLU A 578 36.27 -14.02 -45.06
N ALA A 579 37.31 -13.19 -44.86
CA ALA A 579 37.68 -12.71 -43.53
C ALA A 579 36.67 -11.65 -43.00
N GLU A 580 36.11 -11.90 -41.81
CA GLU A 580 35.17 -10.99 -41.15
C GLU A 580 35.88 -9.73 -40.62
N GLY A 581 35.82 -8.62 -41.36
CA GLY A 581 36.23 -7.31 -40.86
C GLY A 581 35.26 -6.74 -39.80
N ARG A 582 35.76 -5.83 -38.92
CA ARG A 582 34.97 -5.16 -37.87
C ARG A 582 33.64 -4.54 -38.38
N GLY A 583 33.62 -3.96 -39.58
CA GLY A 583 32.40 -3.39 -40.17
C GLY A 583 31.30 -4.43 -40.41
N THR A 584 31.67 -5.65 -40.81
CA THR A 584 30.70 -6.75 -40.98
C THR A 584 30.14 -7.21 -39.62
N GLN A 585 30.95 -7.17 -38.56
CA GLN A 585 30.52 -7.49 -37.19
C GLN A 585 29.56 -6.44 -36.62
N GLN A 586 29.79 -5.15 -36.90
CA GLN A 586 28.88 -4.06 -36.54
C GLN A 586 27.52 -4.19 -37.23
N CYS A 587 27.49 -4.52 -38.52
CA CYS A 587 26.24 -4.75 -39.28
C CYS A 587 25.41 -5.90 -38.67
N ARG A 588 26.06 -7.00 -38.25
CA ARG A 588 25.38 -8.11 -37.57
C ARG A 588 24.84 -7.71 -36.20
N ASN A 589 25.55 -6.88 -35.45
CA ASN A 589 25.08 -6.38 -34.16
C ASN A 589 23.85 -5.47 -34.32
N LEU A 590 23.85 -4.59 -35.32
CA LEU A 590 22.69 -3.78 -35.68
C LEU A 590 21.48 -4.65 -36.04
N ALA A 591 21.68 -5.69 -36.87
CA ALA A 591 20.61 -6.64 -37.17
C ALA A 591 20.07 -7.33 -35.92
N ARG A 592 20.92 -7.72 -34.96
CA ARG A 592 20.46 -8.28 -33.66
C ARG A 592 19.65 -7.27 -32.86
N GLN A 593 20.06 -6.00 -32.80
CA GLN A 593 19.32 -4.93 -32.11
C GLN A 593 17.93 -4.70 -32.74
N LEU A 594 17.84 -4.78 -34.07
CA LEU A 594 16.58 -4.70 -34.81
C LEU A 594 15.74 -5.99 -34.77
N ARG A 595 16.27 -7.07 -34.15
CA ARG A 595 15.71 -8.44 -34.21
C ARG A 595 15.50 -8.93 -35.65
N GLY A 596 16.44 -8.55 -36.51
CA GLY A 596 16.47 -8.80 -37.94
C GLY A 596 17.58 -9.75 -38.38
N LYS A 597 17.82 -9.79 -39.68
CA LYS A 597 18.92 -10.53 -40.32
C LYS A 597 19.78 -9.58 -41.13
N PHE A 598 21.08 -9.86 -41.16
CA PHE A 598 22.03 -9.20 -42.04
C PHE A 598 22.61 -10.26 -42.99
N MET A 599 22.66 -9.94 -44.28
CA MET A 599 23.19 -10.81 -45.32
C MET A 599 24.17 -10.04 -46.19
N ARG A 600 25.29 -10.66 -46.50
CA ARG A 600 26.27 -10.16 -47.46
C ARG A 600 26.72 -11.32 -48.34
N SER A 601 26.54 -11.22 -49.66
CA SER A 601 26.81 -12.32 -50.59
C SER A 601 27.26 -11.82 -51.96
N PRO A 602 28.12 -12.55 -52.68
CA PRO A 602 28.45 -12.24 -54.07
C PRO A 602 27.24 -12.49 -55.00
N LEU A 603 27.17 -11.77 -56.12
CA LEU A 603 26.18 -11.96 -57.18
C LEU A 603 26.85 -12.48 -58.46
N ALA A 604 26.18 -13.40 -59.16
CA ALA A 604 26.65 -13.94 -60.44
C ALA A 604 26.08 -13.13 -61.63
N PRO A 605 26.87 -12.81 -62.68
CA PRO A 605 28.28 -13.15 -62.89
C PRO A 605 29.30 -12.21 -62.20
N LYS A 606 28.90 -11.00 -61.76
CA LYS A 606 29.71 -10.04 -60.97
C LYS A 606 28.82 -9.20 -60.06
N GLY A 607 29.30 -8.85 -58.87
CA GLY A 607 28.63 -7.93 -57.94
C GLY A 607 28.60 -8.38 -56.48
N THR A 608 28.15 -7.49 -55.60
CA THR A 608 27.91 -7.77 -54.18
C THR A 608 26.52 -7.32 -53.76
N LEU A 609 25.86 -8.14 -52.94
CA LEU A 609 24.62 -7.83 -52.23
C LEU A 609 24.93 -7.63 -50.74
N CYS A 610 24.52 -6.49 -50.19
CA CYS A 610 24.50 -6.20 -48.76
C CYS A 610 23.07 -5.85 -48.34
N GLU A 611 22.51 -6.58 -47.39
CA GLU A 611 21.11 -6.47 -47.01
C GLU A 611 20.91 -6.53 -45.50
N ILE A 612 20.04 -5.66 -44.96
CA ILE A 612 19.52 -5.76 -43.60
C ILE A 612 17.99 -5.79 -43.62
N THR A 613 17.39 -6.75 -42.92
CA THR A 613 15.94 -6.96 -42.87
C THR A 613 15.43 -7.14 -41.45
N TRP A 614 14.30 -6.51 -41.09
CA TRP A 614 13.63 -6.72 -39.80
C TRP A 614 12.11 -6.61 -39.90
N ARG A 615 11.38 -7.30 -39.00
CA ARG A 615 9.91 -7.35 -39.03
C ARG A 615 9.26 -6.08 -38.50
N VAL A 616 8.11 -5.74 -39.08
CA VAL A 616 7.14 -4.81 -38.47
C VAL A 616 6.64 -5.40 -37.15
N ARG A 617 6.74 -4.66 -36.04
CA ARG A 617 6.17 -5.07 -34.75
C ARG A 617 4.64 -5.00 -34.84
N LYS A 618 3.96 -6.15 -34.94
CA LYS A 618 2.51 -6.23 -34.73
C LYS A 618 2.24 -6.13 -33.22
N PHE A 619 1.60 -5.04 -32.78
CA PHE A 619 0.98 -4.99 -31.47
C PHE A 619 -0.20 -5.97 -31.47
N TRP A 620 -0.08 -7.07 -30.74
CA TRP A 620 -1.24 -7.86 -30.37
C TRP A 620 -1.87 -7.13 -29.19
N PHE A 621 -2.90 -6.32 -29.47
CA PHE A 621 -3.89 -5.95 -28.46
C PHE A 621 -4.89 -7.10 -28.42
N TRP A 622 -4.73 -8.02 -27.47
CA TRP A 622 -5.79 -8.84 -26.89
C TRP A 622 -5.45 -9.05 -25.42
#